data_AF-A0A532U587-F1
#
_entry.id   AF-A0A532U587-F1
#
_cell.length_a   1.000
_cell.length_b   1.000
_cell.length_c   1.000
_cell.angle_alpha   90.00
_cell.angle_beta   90.00
_cell.angle_gamma   90.00
#
_symmetry.space_group_name_H-M   'P 1'
#
loop_
_entity.id
_entity.type
_entity.pdbx_description
1 polymer ?
#
loop_
_entity_poly.entity_id
_entity_poly.type
_entity_poly.pdbx_seq_one_letter_code
_entity_poly.pdbx_strand_id
1 'polypeptide(L)'
;MKLKYLFIAQFIIGLVNGVGALVMPAVFASLYGFAGALSPGGLVFAQVAGAAFLGHAITAWFARNAEDSVARRAIVLGFGMHGAVGGLVVILALLSGVMGPMGWVAVLLYLGLALAYGYCAWKPESV
;
A
#
# COMPACT_ATOMS: atom_id res chain seq x y z
N MET A 1 -3.17 14.97 -12.30
CA MET A 1 -3.11 15.10 -10.84
C MET A 1 -1.67 15.35 -10.48
N LYS A 2 -1.35 16.39 -9.69
CA LYS A 2 0.04 16.65 -9.31
C LYS A 2 0.59 15.46 -8.53
N LEU A 3 1.73 14.93 -8.98
CA LEU A 3 2.35 13.73 -8.40
C LEU A 3 2.60 13.85 -6.89
N LYS A 4 2.86 15.08 -6.41
CA LYS A 4 2.94 15.44 -4.99
C LYS A 4 1.76 14.94 -4.15
N TYR A 5 0.52 15.10 -4.63
CA TYR A 5 -0.66 14.70 -3.87
C TYR A 5 -0.78 13.18 -3.77
N LEU A 6 -0.35 12.46 -4.82
CA LEU A 6 -0.34 11.01 -4.82
C LEU A 6 0.70 10.45 -3.83
N PHE A 7 1.87 11.09 -3.75
CA PHE A 7 2.87 10.78 -2.72
C PHE A 7 2.37 11.07 -1.30
N ILE A 8 1.63 12.16 -1.09
CA ILE A 8 1.02 12.46 0.22
C ILE A 8 -0.04 11.40 0.59
N ALA A 9 -0.88 11.00 -0.36
CA ALA A 9 -1.86 9.93 -0.14
C ALA A 9 -1.17 8.61 0.22
N GLN A 10 -0.12 8.22 -0.52
CA GLN A 10 0.69 7.04 -0.22
C GLN A 10 1.33 7.10 1.16
N PHE A 11 1.83 8.28 1.57
CA PHE A 11 2.38 8.48 2.91
C PHE A 11 1.34 8.21 3.99
N ILE A 12 0.15 8.81 3.89
CA ILE A 12 -0.92 8.65 4.89
C ILE A 12 -1.38 7.18 4.95
N ILE A 13 -1.63 6.58 3.79
CA ILE A 13 -2.08 5.18 3.69
C ILE A 13 -1.02 4.24 4.26
N GLY A 14 0.24 4.39 3.83
CA GLY A 14 1.35 3.57 4.30
C GLY A 14 1.65 3.77 5.79
N LEU A 15 1.46 4.99 6.32
CA LEU A 15 1.64 5.27 7.75
C LEU A 15 0.57 4.58 8.59
N VAL A 16 -0.72 4.72 8.23
CA VAL A 16 -1.83 4.10 8.97
C VAL A 16 -1.72 2.57 8.93
N ASN A 17 -1.53 2.00 7.74
CA ASN A 17 -1.43 0.54 7.58
C ASN A 17 -0.12 0.00 8.19
N GLY A 18 0.99 0.74 8.02
CA GLY A 18 2.29 0.36 8.52
C GLY A 18 2.37 0.35 10.04
N VAL A 19 1.93 1.43 10.70
CA VAL A 19 1.89 1.50 12.17
C VAL A 19 0.92 0.47 12.74
N GLY A 20 -0.28 0.33 12.15
CA GLY A 20 -1.27 -0.65 12.62
C GLY A 20 -0.74 -2.08 12.57
N ALA A 21 -0.21 -2.51 11.42
CA ALA A 21 0.33 -3.85 11.25
C ALA A 21 1.61 -4.10 12.06
N LEU A 22 2.45 -3.08 12.28
CA LEU A 22 3.71 -3.20 13.02
C LEU A 22 3.50 -3.27 14.54
N VAL A 23 2.69 -2.37 15.09
CA VAL A 23 2.53 -2.20 16.55
C VAL A 23 1.44 -3.10 17.11
N MET A 24 0.37 -3.31 16.35
CA MET A 24 -0.80 -4.06 16.79
C MET A 24 -1.32 -5.04 15.72
N PRO A 25 -0.49 -6.00 15.26
CA PRO A 25 -0.80 -6.89 14.16
C PRO A 25 -2.10 -7.68 14.34
N ALA A 26 -2.38 -8.17 15.55
CA ALA A 26 -3.60 -8.95 15.82
C ALA A 26 -4.88 -8.10 15.70
N VAL A 27 -4.87 -6.91 16.31
CA VAL A 27 -6.00 -5.97 16.23
C VAL A 27 -6.19 -5.51 14.80
N PHE A 28 -5.11 -5.15 14.12
CA PHE A 28 -5.15 -4.70 12.74
C PHE A 28 -5.67 -5.78 11.78
N ALA A 29 -5.24 -7.03 11.95
CA ALA A 29 -5.77 -8.16 11.18
C ALA A 29 -7.27 -8.39 11.46
N SER A 30 -7.72 -8.24 12.71
CA SER A 30 -9.13 -8.44 13.05
C SER A 30 -10.07 -7.45 12.34
N LEU A 31 -9.61 -6.22 12.04
CA LEU A 31 -10.38 -5.24 11.26
C LEU A 31 -10.71 -5.73 9.85
N TYR A 32 -9.82 -6.54 9.27
CA TYR A 32 -10.00 -7.13 7.95
C TYR A 32 -10.75 -8.46 7.99
N GLY A 33 -11.18 -8.91 9.16
CA GLY A 33 -11.97 -10.13 9.33
C GLY A 33 -11.23 -11.39 8.88
N PHE A 34 -9.91 -11.46 9.09
CA PHE A 34 -9.16 -12.68 8.82
C PHE A 34 -9.77 -13.85 9.59
N ALA A 35 -10.02 -14.97 8.90
CA ALA A 35 -10.64 -16.15 9.47
C ALA A 35 -9.71 -16.82 10.50
N GLY A 36 -9.86 -16.45 11.78
CA GLY A 36 -9.10 -16.99 12.89
C GLY A 36 -7.96 -16.07 13.37
N ALA A 37 -7.40 -16.41 14.54
CA ALA A 37 -6.25 -15.69 15.07
C ALA A 37 -5.00 -16.01 14.23
N LEU A 38 -4.21 -14.98 13.90
CA LEU A 38 -2.91 -15.18 13.29
C LEU A 38 -2.06 -16.07 14.19
N SER A 39 -1.37 -17.05 13.60
CA SER A 39 -0.34 -17.81 14.30
C SER A 39 0.80 -16.88 14.76
N PRO A 40 1.64 -17.27 15.72
CA PRO A 40 2.80 -16.48 16.12
C PRO A 40 3.69 -16.08 14.92
N GLY A 41 3.90 -16.99 13.96
CA GLY A 41 4.59 -16.68 12.72
C GLY A 41 3.83 -15.67 11.85
N GLY A 42 2.51 -15.81 11.73
CA GLY A 42 1.66 -14.85 11.02
C GLY A 42 1.70 -13.44 11.61
N LEU A 43 1.78 -13.32 12.93
CA LEU A 43 1.96 -12.02 13.62
C LEU A 43 3.29 -11.37 13.23
N VAL A 44 4.39 -12.13 13.25
CA VAL A 44 5.71 -11.62 12.84
C VAL A 44 5.70 -11.18 11.37
N PHE A 45 5.10 -11.96 10.47
CA PHE A 45 4.98 -11.57 9.06
C PHE A 45 4.11 -10.33 8.86
N ALA A 46 3.04 -10.16 9.65
CA ALA A 46 2.24 -8.93 9.63
C ALA A 46 3.06 -7.71 10.07
N GLN A 47 3.92 -7.86 11.08
CA GLN A 47 4.82 -6.79 11.53
C GLN A 47 5.86 -6.43 10.47
N VAL A 48 6.46 -7.43 9.81
CA VAL A 48 7.41 -7.23 8.70
C VAL A 48 6.72 -6.51 7.53
N ALA A 49 5.49 -6.90 7.19
CA ALA A 49 4.69 -6.20 6.20
C ALA A 49 4.43 -4.74 6.63
N GLY A 50 4.11 -4.51 7.91
CA GLY A 50 3.97 -3.18 8.50
C GLY A 50 5.23 -2.32 8.33
N ALA A 51 6.41 -2.88 8.60
CA ALA A 51 7.69 -2.20 8.39
C ALA A 51 7.91 -1.84 6.90
N ALA A 52 7.52 -2.71 5.97
CA ALA A 52 7.59 -2.41 4.54
C ALA A 52 6.66 -1.25 4.14
N PHE A 53 5.43 -1.19 4.67
CA PHE A 53 4.53 -0.04 4.44
C PHE A 53 5.08 1.26 5.00
N LEU A 54 5.76 1.23 6.16
CA LEU A 54 6.45 2.41 6.68
C LEU A 54 7.60 2.85 5.77
N GLY A 55 8.36 1.90 5.23
CA GLY A 55 9.39 2.20 4.22
C GLY A 55 8.81 2.89 2.98
N HIS A 56 7.68 2.39 2.46
CA HIS A 56 6.97 3.04 1.36
C HIS A 56 6.45 4.44 1.75
N ALA A 57 5.88 4.60 2.94
CA ALA A 57 5.36 5.87 3.42
C ALA A 57 6.47 6.93 3.50
N ILE A 58 7.58 6.60 4.16
CA ILE A 58 8.74 7.48 4.31
C ILE A 58 9.32 7.83 2.94
N THR A 59 9.46 6.84 2.04
CA THR A 59 9.92 7.07 0.67
C THR A 59 9.00 8.05 -0.07
N ALA A 60 7.68 7.86 0.01
CA ALA A 60 6.71 8.75 -0.59
C ALA A 60 6.79 10.17 0.01
N TRP A 61 6.96 10.29 1.32
CA TRP A 61 7.14 11.58 1.98
C TRP A 61 8.34 12.30 1.38
N PHE A 62 9.52 11.71 1.36
CA PHE A 62 10.72 12.38 0.83
C PHE A 62 10.64 12.64 -0.68
N ALA A 63 10.01 11.76 -1.46
CA ALA A 63 9.86 11.93 -2.90
C ALA A 63 8.83 13.01 -3.31
N ARG A 64 7.95 13.47 -2.40
CA ARG A 64 6.80 14.33 -2.73
C ARG A 64 7.13 15.66 -3.39
N ASN A 65 8.33 16.19 -3.15
CA ASN A 65 8.83 17.44 -3.74
C ASN A 65 10.07 17.20 -4.64
N ALA A 66 10.40 15.95 -4.95
CA ALA A 66 11.54 15.64 -5.81
C ALA A 66 11.26 16.10 -7.24
N GLU A 67 12.27 16.66 -7.90
CA GLU A 67 12.24 17.01 -9.33
C GLU A 67 12.16 15.76 -10.21
N ASP A 68 11.86 15.95 -11.50
CA ASP A 68 11.79 14.83 -12.42
C ASP A 68 13.16 14.16 -12.60
N SER A 69 13.19 12.86 -12.35
CA SER A 69 14.42 12.08 -12.37
C SER A 69 14.10 10.62 -12.61
N VAL A 70 15.11 9.86 -13.06
CA VAL A 70 15.00 8.40 -13.22
C VAL A 70 14.59 7.74 -11.89
N ALA A 71 15.14 8.20 -10.76
CA ALA A 71 14.78 7.72 -9.44
C ALA A 71 13.30 7.99 -9.09
N ARG A 72 12.80 9.21 -9.32
CA ARG A 72 11.38 9.54 -9.06
C ARG A 72 10.43 8.69 -9.91
N ARG A 73 10.77 8.46 -11.18
CA ARG A 73 9.98 7.60 -12.09
C ARG A 73 10.02 6.13 -11.66
N ALA A 74 11.16 5.63 -11.21
CA ALA A 74 11.28 4.28 -10.66
C ALA A 74 10.44 4.10 -9.40
N ILE A 75 10.40 5.09 -8.50
CA ILE A 75 9.54 5.07 -7.30
C ILE A 75 8.06 5.02 -7.71
N VAL A 76 7.64 5.83 -8.68
CA VAL A 76 6.26 5.82 -9.20
C VAL A 76 5.87 4.45 -9.74
N LEU A 77 6.73 3.85 -10.58
CA LEU A 77 6.49 2.49 -11.10
C LEU A 77 6.47 1.44 -10.00
N GLY A 78 7.39 1.53 -9.03
CA GLY A 78 7.46 0.61 -7.89
C GLY A 78 6.20 0.65 -7.03
N PHE A 79 5.70 1.84 -6.69
CA PHE A 79 4.45 1.98 -5.96
C PHE A 79 3.23 1.52 -6.77
N GLY A 80 3.20 1.81 -8.08
CA GLY A 80 2.15 1.31 -8.96
C GLY A 80 2.10 -0.23 -9.00
N MET A 81 3.26 -0.87 -9.16
CA MET A 81 3.38 -2.33 -9.16
C MET A 81 3.04 -2.95 -7.82
N HIS A 82 3.48 -2.35 -6.71
CA HIS A 82 3.08 -2.77 -5.37
C HIS A 82 1.56 -2.70 -5.19
N GLY A 83 0.94 -1.61 -5.66
CA GLY A 83 -0.51 -1.44 -5.71
C GLY A 83 -1.20 -2.57 -6.48
N ALA A 84 -0.74 -2.85 -7.70
CA ALA A 84 -1.37 -3.84 -8.59
C ALA A 84 -1.25 -5.26 -8.05
N VAL A 85 -0.05 -5.68 -7.66
CA VAL A 85 0.21 -7.04 -7.15
C VAL A 85 -0.46 -7.23 -5.78
N GLY A 86 -0.34 -6.25 -4.88
CA GLY A 86 -1.00 -6.29 -3.58
C GLY A 86 -2.53 -6.33 -3.71
N GLY A 87 -3.11 -5.54 -4.60
CA GLY A 87 -4.55 -5.54 -4.88
C GLY A 87 -5.04 -6.90 -5.40
N LEU A 88 -4.28 -7.55 -6.29
CA LEU A 88 -4.60 -8.90 -6.76
C LEU A 88 -4.60 -9.91 -5.61
N VAL A 89 -3.60 -9.87 -4.73
CA VAL A 89 -3.53 -10.76 -3.56
C VAL A 89 -4.73 -10.55 -2.63
N VAL A 90 -5.12 -9.30 -2.36
CA VAL A 90 -6.29 -8.98 -1.53
C VAL A 90 -7.59 -9.49 -2.15
N ILE A 91 -7.76 -9.35 -3.48
CA ILE A 91 -8.92 -9.91 -4.20
C ILE A 91 -8.97 -11.43 -4.03
N LEU A 92 -7.86 -12.13 -4.23
CA LEU A 92 -7.80 -13.58 -4.07
C LEU A 92 -8.13 -13.99 -2.61
N ALA A 93 -7.64 -13.23 -1.62
CA ALA A 93 -7.97 -13.48 -0.21
C ALA A 93 -9.46 -13.29 0.09
N LEU A 94 -10.12 -12.28 -0.48
CA LEU A 94 -11.56 -12.08 -0.38
C LEU A 94 -12.35 -13.22 -1.05
N LEU A 95 -11.97 -13.59 -2.27
CA LEU A 95 -12.66 -14.64 -3.04
C LEU A 95 -12.51 -16.03 -2.42
N SER A 96 -11.40 -16.29 -1.73
CA SER A 96 -11.17 -17.53 -0.99
C SER A 96 -11.87 -17.58 0.37
N GLY A 97 -12.45 -16.48 0.84
CA GLY A 97 -13.08 -16.38 2.16
C GLY A 97 -12.10 -16.26 3.35
N VAL A 98 -10.79 -16.14 3.07
CA VAL A 98 -9.77 -15.95 4.12
C VAL A 98 -9.86 -14.57 4.77
N MET A 99 -10.28 -13.57 4.00
CA MET A 99 -10.42 -12.17 4.43
C MET A 99 -11.89 -11.75 4.39
N GLY A 100 -12.33 -11.02 5.40
CA GLY A 100 -13.71 -10.54 5.52
C GLY A 100 -14.03 -9.36 4.58
N PRO A 101 -15.31 -8.94 4.51
CA PRO A 101 -15.77 -7.91 3.57
C PRO A 101 -15.06 -6.56 3.67
N MET A 102 -14.50 -6.22 4.84
CA MET A 102 -13.66 -5.02 5.02
C MET A 102 -12.42 -5.01 4.11
N GLY A 103 -11.99 -6.17 3.59
CA GLY A 103 -10.93 -6.25 2.58
C GLY A 103 -11.21 -5.47 1.30
N TRP A 104 -12.48 -5.18 0.96
CA TRP A 104 -12.80 -4.33 -0.20
C TRP A 104 -12.26 -2.90 -0.06
N VAL A 105 -12.13 -2.38 1.18
CA VAL A 105 -11.47 -1.10 1.42
C VAL A 105 -9.99 -1.18 1.01
N ALA A 106 -9.31 -2.28 1.34
CA ALA A 106 -7.94 -2.51 0.89
C ALA A 106 -7.88 -2.61 -0.63
N VAL A 107 -8.80 -3.31 -1.30
CA VAL A 107 -8.86 -3.37 -2.78
C VAL A 107 -8.92 -1.97 -3.39
N LEU A 108 -9.80 -1.11 -2.89
CA LEU A 108 -9.92 0.28 -3.36
C LEU A 108 -8.62 1.07 -3.17
N LEU A 109 -7.95 0.90 -2.04
CA LEU A 109 -6.67 1.57 -1.77
C LEU A 109 -5.56 1.07 -2.70
N TYR A 110 -5.37 -0.25 -2.80
CA TYR A 110 -4.33 -0.87 -3.63
C TYR A 110 -4.52 -0.56 -5.11
N LEU A 111 -5.70 -0.86 -5.67
CA LEU A 111 -5.96 -0.66 -7.09
C LEU A 111 -6.12 0.82 -7.43
N GLY A 112 -6.71 1.62 -6.55
CA GLY A 112 -6.80 3.07 -6.73
C GLY A 112 -5.42 3.70 -6.84
N LEU A 113 -4.49 3.34 -5.95
CA LEU A 113 -3.10 3.78 -6.02
C LEU A 113 -2.39 3.23 -7.27
N ALA A 114 -2.60 1.96 -7.60
CA ALA A 114 -2.00 1.34 -8.78
C ALA A 114 -2.39 2.09 -10.07
N LEU A 115 -3.68 2.35 -10.25
CA LEU A 115 -4.22 3.08 -11.39
C LEU A 115 -3.72 4.54 -11.40
N ALA A 116 -3.68 5.20 -10.25
CA ALA A 116 -3.19 6.56 -10.13
C ALA A 116 -1.70 6.69 -10.50
N TYR A 117 -0.84 5.80 -9.97
CA TYR A 117 0.58 5.76 -10.31
C TYR A 117 0.81 5.34 -11.77
N GLY A 118 0.04 4.35 -12.27
CA GLY A 118 0.09 3.93 -13.67
C GLY A 118 -0.27 5.07 -14.64
N TYR A 119 -1.29 5.86 -14.31
CA TYR A 119 -1.67 7.05 -15.08
C TYR A 119 -0.54 8.09 -15.10
N CYS A 120 0.07 8.39 -13.94
CA CYS A 120 1.19 9.32 -13.84
C CYS A 120 2.46 8.81 -14.55
N ALA A 121 2.68 7.50 -14.61
CA ALA A 121 3.78 6.90 -15.35
C ALA A 121 3.59 7.01 -16.87
N TRP A 122 2.35 6.88 -17.35
CA TRP A 122 2.03 6.96 -18.78
C TRP A 122 1.94 8.39 -19.30
N LYS A 123 1.47 9.33 -18.48
CA LYS A 123 1.44 10.77 -18.78
C LYS A 123 2.39 11.53 -17.85
N PRO A 124 3.71 11.49 -18.08
CA PRO A 124 4.63 12.33 -17.33
C PRO A 124 4.21 13.79 -17.49
N GLU A 125 4.05 14.52 -16.37
CA GLU A 125 3.74 15.96 -16.40
C GLU A 125 4.80 16.65 -17.25
N SER A 126 4.37 17.31 -18.33
CA SER A 126 5.23 18.16 -19.15
C SER A 126 5.78 19.27 -18.24
N VAL A 127 7.11 19.32 -18.16
CA VAL A 127 7.97 20.30 -17.46
C VAL A 127 7.30 21.63 -17.17
#